data_AF-A0A2V7ZP08-F1
#
_entry.id   AF-A0A2V7ZP08-F1
#
_cell.length_a   1.000
_cell.length_b   1.000
_cell.length_c   1.000
_cell.angle_alpha   90.00
_cell.angle_beta   90.00
_cell.angle_gamma   90.00
#
_symmetry.space_group_name_H-M   'P 1'
#
loop_
_entity.id
_entity.type
_entity.pdbx_description
1 polymer ?
#
loop_
_entity_poly.entity_id
_entity_poly.type
_entity_poly.pdbx_seq_one_letter_code
_entity_poly.pdbx_strand_id
1 'polypeptide(L)'
;CLACHVDVPVDASVVEGGFMFGRRPAEGIERLIATGPRILLDGSLVSGHPTIAHPVDARPDPSARGRTLGCASCHNPHGSAGAKLLRFGAKGVSSLCIKCHSF
;
A
#
# COMPACT_ATOMS: atom_id res chain seq x y z
N CYS A 1 -3.04 2.53 0.12
CA CYS A 1 -3.92 2.36 -1.06
C CYS A 1 -5.23 1.68 -0.71
N LEU A 2 -5.20 0.57 0.06
CA LEU A 2 -6.45 -0.04 0.54
C LEU A 2 -7.28 0.95 1.35
N ALA A 3 -6.71 1.67 2.33
CA ALA A 3 -7.45 2.63 3.16
C ALA A 3 -8.36 3.63 2.39
N CYS A 4 -8.00 4.07 1.17
CA CYS A 4 -8.82 4.99 0.36
C CYS A 4 -9.70 4.29 -0.69
N HIS A 5 -9.49 2.99 -0.96
CA HIS A 5 -10.31 2.18 -1.88
C HIS A 5 -11.13 1.10 -1.16
N VAL A 6 -11.09 1.06 0.18
CA VAL A 6 -11.87 0.12 1.02
C VAL A 6 -12.85 0.80 1.97
N ASP A 7 -13.05 2.13 1.89
CA ASP A 7 -14.01 2.90 2.70
C ASP A 7 -13.97 2.61 4.22
N VAL A 8 -12.80 2.34 4.79
CA VAL A 8 -12.65 2.22 6.25
C VAL A 8 -11.79 3.38 6.77
N PRO A 9 -12.31 4.20 7.71
CA PRO A 9 -11.50 5.21 8.37
C PRO A 9 -10.45 4.48 9.24
N VAL A 10 -9.17 4.69 8.94
CA VAL A 10 -8.05 4.16 9.73
C VAL A 10 -7.74 5.14 10.85
N ASP A 11 -8.44 4.98 11.98
CA ASP A 11 -8.01 5.53 13.27
C ASP A 11 -8.01 4.44 14.36
N ALA A 12 -7.33 4.75 15.48
CA ALA A 12 -7.06 3.82 16.57
C ALA A 12 -8.32 3.23 17.24
N SER A 13 -9.52 3.77 16.98
CA SER A 13 -10.78 3.23 17.49
C SER A 13 -11.16 1.87 16.87
N VAL A 14 -10.59 1.51 15.72
CA VAL A 14 -10.82 0.21 15.06
C VAL A 14 -10.23 -0.96 15.85
N VAL A 15 -9.22 -0.73 16.68
CA VAL A 15 -8.55 -1.81 17.44
C VAL A 15 -9.32 -2.16 18.72
N GLU A 16 -10.06 -1.20 19.29
CA GLU A 16 -10.78 -1.35 20.58
C GLU A 16 -12.30 -1.52 20.42
N GLY A 17 -12.90 -1.10 19.30
CA GLY A 17 -14.36 -1.04 19.10
C GLY A 17 -15.04 -2.33 18.62
N GLY A 18 -14.34 -3.46 18.56
CA GLY A 18 -14.83 -4.71 17.94
C GLY A 18 -16.01 -5.42 18.61
N PHE A 19 -16.61 -4.86 19.67
CA PHE A 19 -17.60 -5.57 20.50
C PHE A 19 -18.94 -4.84 20.75
N MET A 20 -19.22 -3.66 20.17
CA MET A 20 -20.46 -2.93 20.52
C MET A 20 -21.45 -2.60 19.40
N PHE A 21 -21.08 -2.69 18.11
CA PHE A 21 -22.06 -2.48 17.03
C PHE A 21 -21.93 -3.57 15.97
N GLY A 22 -22.83 -4.57 16.08
CA GLY A 22 -23.30 -5.43 14.99
C GLY A 22 -22.25 -5.80 13.93
N ARG A 23 -21.50 -6.87 14.21
CA ARG A 23 -20.74 -7.63 13.21
C ARG A 23 -21.54 -7.74 11.91
N ARG A 24 -21.06 -7.12 10.83
CA ARG A 24 -21.35 -7.67 9.50
C ARG A 24 -20.31 -8.78 9.27
N PRO A 25 -20.72 -10.00 8.88
CA PRO A 25 -19.78 -11.05 8.51
C PRO A 25 -18.95 -10.60 7.30
N ALA A 26 -17.95 -11.39 6.93
CA ALA A 26 -17.02 -11.23 5.80
C ALA A 26 -17.65 -10.97 4.40
N GLU A 27 -18.94 -10.66 4.32
CA GLU A 27 -19.71 -10.21 3.17
C GLU A 27 -19.21 -8.84 2.70
N GLY A 28 -18.12 -8.88 1.92
CA GLY A 28 -17.44 -7.69 1.42
C GLY A 28 -15.98 -7.99 1.09
N ILE A 29 -15.36 -8.93 1.81
CA ILE A 29 -14.00 -9.42 1.54
C ILE A 29 -13.98 -10.17 0.21
N GLU A 30 -14.96 -11.04 -0.06
CA GLU A 30 -15.08 -11.75 -1.35
C GLU A 30 -15.21 -10.79 -2.53
N ARG A 31 -16.04 -9.74 -2.39
CA ARG A 31 -16.13 -8.67 -3.40
C ARG A 31 -14.82 -7.92 -3.53
N LEU A 32 -14.14 -7.62 -2.43
CA LEU A 32 -12.85 -6.93 -2.43
C LEU A 32 -11.73 -7.74 -3.08
N ILE A 33 -11.71 -9.07 -2.89
CA ILE A 33 -10.81 -10.02 -3.57
C ILE A 33 -11.14 -10.12 -5.06
N ALA A 34 -12.44 -10.09 -5.41
CA ALA A 34 -12.92 -10.23 -6.79
C ALA A 34 -12.75 -8.95 -7.63
N THR A 35 -12.90 -7.75 -7.04
CA THR A 35 -12.91 -6.47 -7.75
C THR A 35 -11.75 -5.55 -7.41
N GLY A 36 -10.97 -5.86 -6.37
CA GLY A 36 -9.80 -5.08 -5.98
C GLY A 36 -8.66 -5.21 -7.00
N PRO A 37 -7.83 -4.17 -7.20
CA PRO A 37 -6.62 -4.31 -7.99
C PRO A 37 -5.74 -5.39 -7.35
N ARG A 38 -5.43 -6.45 -8.10
CA ARG A 38 -4.56 -7.56 -7.69
C ARG A 38 -3.10 -7.12 -7.58
N ILE A 39 -2.82 -6.30 -6.57
CA ILE A 39 -1.47 -5.94 -6.14
C ILE A 39 -0.97 -7.16 -5.36
N LEU A 40 -0.18 -8.01 -6.03
CA LEU A 40 0.32 -9.25 -5.46
C LEU A 40 1.29 -8.97 -4.31
N LEU A 41 0.76 -8.94 -3.09
CA LEU A 41 1.52 -8.98 -1.83
C LEU A 41 1.57 -10.42 -1.33
N ASP A 42 2.53 -10.70 -0.44
CA ASP A 42 2.55 -11.95 0.29
C ASP A 42 1.43 -12.00 1.36
N GLY A 43 1.23 -13.18 1.96
CA GLY A 43 0.19 -13.36 2.98
C GLY A 43 0.40 -12.55 4.26
N SER A 44 1.57 -11.91 4.43
CA SER A 44 1.89 -11.05 5.57
C SER A 44 1.62 -9.56 5.30
N LEU A 45 1.33 -9.19 4.04
CA LEU A 45 1.07 -7.83 3.58
C LEU A 45 2.23 -6.84 3.77
N VAL A 46 3.40 -7.29 4.23
CA VAL A 46 4.59 -6.45 4.43
C VAL A 46 5.61 -6.57 3.29
N SER A 47 5.41 -7.50 2.36
CA SER A 47 6.32 -7.75 1.24
C SER A 47 5.59 -8.10 -0.06
N GLY A 48 6.22 -7.83 -1.20
CA GLY A 48 5.69 -8.15 -2.53
C GLY A 48 5.76 -6.97 -3.50
N HIS A 49 4.72 -6.81 -4.34
CA HIS A 49 4.64 -5.79 -5.41
C HIS A 49 5.43 -4.50 -5.08
N PRO A 50 6.44 -4.14 -5.89
CA PRO A 50 6.59 -4.53 -7.29
C PRO A 50 7.42 -5.79 -7.57
N THR A 51 8.10 -6.38 -6.59
CA THR A 51 8.94 -7.58 -6.78
C THR A 51 8.79 -8.55 -5.62
N ILE A 52 9.05 -9.83 -5.85
CA ILE A 52 8.97 -10.85 -4.80
C ILE A 52 9.91 -10.46 -3.65
N ALA A 53 9.42 -10.57 -2.41
CA ALA A 53 10.18 -10.35 -1.18
C ALA A 53 10.73 -8.91 -0.95
N HIS A 54 10.36 -7.90 -1.74
CA HIS A 54 10.71 -6.51 -1.44
C HIS A 54 9.76 -5.95 -0.37
N PRO A 55 10.28 -5.30 0.70
CA PRO A 55 9.44 -4.74 1.74
C PRO A 55 8.55 -3.63 1.17
N VAL A 56 7.29 -3.60 1.60
CA VAL A 56 6.31 -2.55 1.24
C VAL A 56 5.67 -1.91 2.46
N ASP A 57 5.98 -2.42 3.66
CA ASP A 57 5.59 -1.90 4.97
C ASP A 57 6.63 -2.34 6.02
N ALA A 58 6.42 -2.02 7.30
CA ALA A 58 7.20 -2.44 8.46
C ALA A 58 8.70 -2.09 8.40
N ARG A 59 9.10 -1.20 7.49
CA ARG A 59 10.47 -0.69 7.31
C ARG A 59 10.46 0.82 7.15
N PRO A 60 11.52 1.55 7.54
CA PRO A 60 11.59 2.99 7.28
C PRO A 60 11.56 3.31 5.77
N ASP A 61 10.86 4.38 5.40
CA ASP A 61 10.79 4.89 4.03
C ASP A 61 12.10 5.62 3.67
N PRO A 62 12.92 5.11 2.73
CA PRO A 62 14.16 5.78 2.34
C PRO A 62 13.92 7.13 1.66
N SER A 63 12.72 7.34 1.09
CA SER A 63 12.35 8.58 0.41
C SER A 63 11.82 9.66 1.34
N ALA A 64 11.54 9.34 2.61
CA ALA A 64 11.00 10.29 3.57
C ALA A 64 11.40 9.93 5.01
N ARG A 65 12.32 10.72 5.59
CA ARG A 65 12.79 10.52 6.96
C ARG A 65 11.62 10.56 7.95
N GLY A 66 11.60 9.59 8.88
CA GLY A 66 10.59 9.51 9.94
C GLY A 66 9.26 8.87 9.51
N ARG A 67 9.16 8.38 8.27
CA ARG A 67 7.99 7.64 7.79
C ARG A 67 8.31 6.16 7.63
N THR A 68 7.27 5.34 7.77
CA THR A 68 7.31 3.92 7.35
C THR A 68 7.07 3.84 5.85
N LEU A 69 7.75 2.89 5.21
CA LEU A 69 7.57 2.51 3.82
C LEU A 69 6.12 2.09 3.60
N GLY A 70 5.55 2.50 2.48
CA GLY A 70 4.16 2.21 2.17
C GLY A 70 3.88 2.41 0.69
N CYS A 71 2.63 2.20 0.28
CA CYS A 71 2.25 2.34 -1.13
C CYS A 71 2.60 3.75 -1.68
N ALA A 72 2.45 4.78 -0.86
CA ALA A 72 2.74 6.17 -1.22
C ALA A 72 4.25 6.51 -1.24
N SER A 73 5.11 5.59 -0.81
CA SER A 73 6.56 5.72 -0.96
C SER A 73 6.97 5.59 -2.42
N CYS A 74 6.27 4.73 -3.17
CA CYS A 74 6.53 4.48 -4.59
C CYS A 74 5.49 5.15 -5.51
N HIS A 75 4.24 5.26 -5.09
CA HIS A 75 3.15 5.84 -5.89
C HIS A 75 2.70 7.21 -5.38
N ASN A 76 2.27 8.08 -6.29
CA ASN A 76 1.51 9.29 -5.97
C ASN A 76 0.18 9.23 -6.74
N PRO A 77 -0.88 8.65 -6.12
CA PRO A 77 -2.11 8.25 -6.82
C PRO A 77 -2.84 9.36 -7.58
N HIS A 78 -2.61 10.63 -7.25
CA HIS A 78 -3.32 11.76 -7.86
C HIS A 78 -2.36 12.86 -8.38
N GLY A 79 -1.05 12.67 -8.24
CA GLY A 79 -0.09 13.74 -8.55
C GLY A 79 1.19 13.28 -9.24
N SER A 80 1.22 12.04 -9.71
CA SER A 80 2.36 11.54 -10.48
C SER A 80 2.14 11.67 -11.98
N ALA A 81 3.14 12.25 -12.67
CA ALA A 81 3.27 12.18 -14.12
C ALA A 81 4.00 10.90 -14.62
N GLY A 82 4.53 10.08 -13.71
CA GLY A 82 5.13 8.78 -14.02
C GLY A 82 4.08 7.73 -14.39
N ALA A 83 4.46 6.76 -15.22
CA ALA A 83 3.59 5.64 -15.60
C ALA A 83 3.09 4.91 -14.36
N LYS A 84 1.83 4.44 -14.36
CA LYS A 84 1.20 3.77 -13.19
C LYS A 84 1.30 4.62 -11.90
N LEU A 85 1.36 5.94 -12.04
CA LEU A 85 1.41 6.90 -10.94
C LEU A 85 2.68 6.77 -10.09
N LEU A 86 3.79 6.33 -10.67
CA LEU A 86 5.08 6.20 -9.98
C LEU A 86 5.71 7.57 -9.63
N ARG A 87 6.15 7.72 -8.37
CA ARG A 87 6.85 8.91 -7.88
C ARG A 87 8.18 9.15 -8.61
N PHE A 88 8.75 10.33 -8.37
CA PHE A 88 10.06 10.76 -8.90
C PHE A 88 10.14 10.85 -10.43
N GLY A 89 8.98 10.95 -11.10
CA GLY A 89 8.92 10.95 -12.57
C GLY A 89 9.44 9.65 -13.19
N ALA A 90 9.45 8.55 -12.42
CA ALA A 90 9.95 7.26 -12.88
C ALA A 90 9.18 6.81 -14.13
N LYS A 91 9.93 6.36 -15.14
CA LYS A 91 9.37 5.87 -16.41
C LYS A 91 9.02 4.38 -16.36
N GLY A 92 9.43 3.70 -15.30
CA GLY A 92 9.13 2.30 -15.00
C GLY A 92 9.77 1.86 -13.69
N VAL A 93 9.54 0.60 -13.31
CA VAL A 93 9.98 0.02 -12.02
C VAL A 93 11.50 0.09 -11.88
N SER A 94 12.28 -0.26 -12.90
CA SER A 94 13.75 -0.23 -12.81
C SER A 94 14.30 1.17 -12.48
N SER A 95 13.73 2.20 -13.10
CA SER A 95 14.11 3.60 -12.83
C SER A 95 13.64 4.11 -11.47
N LEU A 96 12.65 3.44 -10.86
CA LEU A 96 12.18 3.74 -9.50
C LEU A 96 13.14 3.14 -8.46
N CYS A 97 13.63 1.91 -8.66
CA CYS A 97 14.48 1.20 -7.70
C CYS A 97 15.70 2.04 -7.29
N ILE A 98 16.37 2.67 -8.27
CA ILE A 98 17.57 3.48 -8.06
C ILE A 98 17.32 4.81 -7.33
N LYS A 99 16.06 5.21 -7.12
CA LYS A 99 15.72 6.41 -6.32
C LYS A 99 15.95 6.22 -4.83
N CYS A 100 15.97 4.97 -4.36
CA CYS A 100 16.23 4.62 -2.97
C CYS A 100 17.47 3.73 -2.84
N HIS A 101 17.71 2.82 -3.79
CA HIS A 101 18.93 2.01 -3.87
C HIS A 101 19.99 2.75 -4.68
N SER A 102 20.43 3.90 -4.17
CA SER A 102 21.57 4.61 -4.72
C SER A 102 22.87 3.97 -4.20
N PHE A 103 23.88 3.88 -5.07
CA PHE A 103 25.23 3.43 -4.73
C PHE A 103 26.05 4.57 -4.14
#